data_AF-A0AAI9JBI8-F1
#
_entry.id   AF-A0AAI9JBI8-F1
#
_cell.length_a   1.000
_cell.length_b   1.000
_cell.length_c   1.000
_cell.angle_alpha   90.00
_cell.angle_beta   90.00
_cell.angle_gamma   90.00
#
_symmetry.space_group_name_H-M   'P 1'
#
loop_
_entity.id
_entity.type
_entity.pdbx_description
1 polymer ?
#
loop_
_entity_poly.entity_id
_entity_poly.type
_entity_poly.pdbx_seq_one_letter_code
_entity_poly.pdbx_strand_id
1 'polypeptide(L)'
;MKTKGLNAFQLKLLMAFLMVFDHLEKIPGLLSGEWVSIFHALTRCVAVWFAFAAVEGFLYTRSRLLYNIRLFLWSAIMFVGNTILNLLFQSKGVQIYNNIFLTLACGVLVLNIFFGINQTSNPVDIKRQPIRFILGIVVCLLAGFVTEGGMVIIPFMLITYTCREKKNLRNLLYGILTVVLFCMSIQIYPSWSDMLLMMFYNSDWLFITVLPFISLYNGERGPATKWSKYFFYIFYPAHLWLITCIAYLVHK
;
A
#
# COMPACT_ATOMS: atom_id res chain seq x y z
N MET A 1 30.94 4.12 -8.61
CA MET A 1 30.19 4.38 -9.85
C MET A 1 28.77 4.75 -9.47
N LYS A 2 28.24 5.91 -9.87
CA LYS A 2 26.82 6.25 -9.64
C LYS A 2 25.98 5.20 -10.38
N THR A 3 25.20 4.44 -9.63
CA THR A 3 24.24 3.48 -10.18
C THR A 3 23.23 4.27 -11.02
N LYS A 4 23.01 3.87 -12.28
CA LYS A 4 21.98 4.48 -13.13
C LYS A 4 20.61 4.21 -12.47
N GLY A 5 19.78 5.24 -12.29
CA GLY A 5 18.44 5.12 -11.71
C GLY A 5 18.17 6.08 -10.55
N LEU A 6 17.00 5.93 -9.93
CA LEU A 6 16.56 6.70 -8.76
C LEU A 6 16.72 5.88 -7.49
N ASN A 7 17.09 6.53 -6.39
CA ASN A 7 17.14 5.90 -5.07
C ASN A 7 15.74 5.78 -4.44
N ALA A 8 15.62 4.93 -3.41
CA ALA A 8 14.34 4.67 -2.75
C ALA A 8 13.69 5.94 -2.19
N PHE A 9 14.50 6.88 -1.69
CA PHE A 9 13.99 8.14 -1.15
C PHE A 9 13.36 9.02 -2.24
N GLN A 10 14.02 9.17 -3.40
CA GLN A 10 13.50 9.92 -4.55
C GLN A 10 12.20 9.31 -5.09
N LEU A 11 12.15 8.00 -5.25
CA LEU A 11 10.94 7.31 -5.70
C LEU A 11 9.80 7.43 -4.68
N LYS A 12 10.09 7.36 -3.38
CA LYS A 12 9.06 7.62 -2.34
C LYS A 12 8.55 9.05 -2.37
N LEU A 13 9.38 10.05 -2.66
CA LEU A 13 8.91 11.43 -2.83
C LEU A 13 7.96 11.55 -4.02
N LEU A 14 8.30 10.93 -5.15
CA LEU A 14 7.41 10.86 -6.31
C LEU A 14 6.08 10.19 -5.96
N MET A 15 6.11 9.06 -5.25
CA MET A 15 4.89 8.37 -4.83
C MET A 15 4.08 9.17 -3.80
N ALA A 16 4.73 9.89 -2.89
CA ALA A 16 4.05 10.78 -1.95
C ALA A 16 3.35 11.93 -2.67
N PHE A 17 3.95 12.48 -3.74
CA PHE A 17 3.28 13.45 -4.60
C PHE A 17 2.08 12.85 -5.33
N LEU A 18 2.25 11.67 -5.96
CA LEU A 18 1.16 11.00 -6.67
C LEU A 18 -0.01 10.62 -5.75
N MET A 19 0.29 10.21 -4.51
CA MET A 19 -0.68 9.85 -3.48
C MET A 19 -1.74 10.93 -3.21
N VAL A 20 -1.37 12.22 -3.38
CA VAL A 20 -2.31 13.32 -3.14
C VAL A 20 -3.47 13.27 -4.13
N PHE A 21 -3.20 12.98 -5.41
CA PHE A 21 -4.24 12.91 -6.46
C PHE A 21 -5.31 11.85 -6.17
N ASP A 22 -4.90 10.73 -5.56
CA ASP A 22 -5.79 9.62 -5.20
C ASP A 22 -6.88 10.01 -4.20
N HIS A 23 -6.64 11.06 -3.42
CA HIS A 23 -7.50 11.46 -2.33
C HIS A 23 -8.18 12.81 -2.55
N LEU A 24 -7.92 13.46 -3.69
CA LEU A 24 -8.61 14.71 -4.04
C LEU A 24 -10.12 14.53 -4.21
N GLU A 25 -10.58 13.33 -4.56
CA GLU A 25 -12.02 13.00 -4.65
C GLU A 25 -12.78 13.24 -3.33
N LYS A 26 -12.07 13.21 -2.19
CA LYS A 26 -12.67 13.43 -0.87
C LYS A 26 -13.11 14.86 -0.65
N ILE A 27 -12.65 15.81 -1.47
CA ILE A 27 -13.06 17.20 -1.41
C ILE A 27 -14.31 17.36 -2.29
N PRO A 28 -15.50 17.61 -1.70
CA PRO A 28 -16.75 17.66 -2.45
C PRO A 28 -16.71 18.73 -3.54
N GLY A 29 -17.06 18.35 -4.77
CA GLY A 29 -17.15 19.27 -5.92
C GLY A 29 -15.81 19.67 -6.53
N LEU A 30 -14.67 19.13 -6.07
CA LEU A 30 -13.36 19.46 -6.63
C LEU A 30 -13.09 18.79 -7.98
N LEU A 31 -13.52 17.54 -8.15
CA LEU A 31 -13.26 16.74 -9.34
C LEU A 31 -14.57 16.22 -9.95
N SER A 32 -14.61 16.10 -11.28
CA SER A 32 -15.65 15.33 -11.96
C SER A 32 -15.39 13.83 -11.82
N GLY A 33 -16.42 12.99 -12.02
CA GLY A 33 -16.28 11.53 -11.94
C GLY A 33 -15.21 10.96 -12.88
N GLU A 34 -15.02 11.56 -14.05
CA GLU A 34 -13.97 11.17 -15.02
C GLU A 34 -12.56 11.39 -14.44
N TRP A 35 -12.31 12.56 -13.86
CA TRP A 35 -11.02 12.87 -13.24
C TRP A 35 -10.72 12.00 -12.04
N VAL A 36 -11.75 11.69 -11.25
CA VAL A 36 -11.65 10.73 -10.14
C VAL A 36 -11.15 9.38 -10.67
N SER A 37 -11.85 8.78 -11.64
CA SER A 37 -11.44 7.50 -12.22
C SER A 37 -10.01 7.52 -12.80
N ILE A 38 -9.63 8.59 -13.51
CA ILE A 38 -8.28 8.72 -14.07
C ILE A 38 -7.22 8.79 -12.96
N PHE A 39 -7.46 9.57 -11.90
CA PHE A 39 -6.52 9.67 -10.79
C PHE A 39 -6.40 8.36 -10.05
N HIS A 40 -7.51 7.65 -9.75
CA HIS A 40 -7.45 6.31 -9.16
C HIS A 40 -6.58 5.38 -9.97
N ALA A 41 -6.80 5.30 -11.29
CA ALA A 41 -6.02 4.46 -12.19
C ALA A 41 -4.52 4.82 -12.19
N LEU A 42 -4.19 6.11 -12.21
CA LEU A 42 -2.81 6.62 -12.22
C LEU A 42 -2.05 6.29 -10.93
N THR A 43 -2.74 6.31 -9.79
CA THR A 43 -2.13 6.23 -8.46
C THR A 43 -2.07 4.81 -7.90
N ARG A 44 -2.64 3.79 -8.56
CA ARG A 44 -2.59 2.39 -8.06
C ARG A 44 -1.18 1.86 -7.82
N CYS A 45 -0.16 2.40 -8.50
CA CYS A 45 1.24 2.05 -8.26
C CYS A 45 1.78 2.53 -6.90
N VAL A 46 1.16 3.54 -6.27
CA VAL A 46 1.65 4.23 -5.07
C VAL A 46 1.71 3.27 -3.88
N ALA A 47 0.59 2.62 -3.55
CA ALA A 47 0.51 1.77 -2.38
C ALA A 47 1.45 0.55 -2.51
N VAL A 48 1.50 -0.10 -3.68
CA VAL A 48 2.40 -1.23 -3.93
C VAL A 48 3.87 -0.82 -4.01
N TRP A 49 4.19 0.42 -4.37
CA TRP A 49 5.56 0.92 -4.22
C TRP A 49 5.97 1.02 -2.75
N PHE A 50 5.10 1.55 -1.88
CA PHE A 50 5.36 1.57 -0.44
C PHE A 50 5.42 0.16 0.15
N ALA A 51 4.62 -0.78 -0.37
CA ALA A 51 4.69 -2.20 -0.02
C ALA A 51 6.03 -2.82 -0.44
N PHE A 52 6.52 -2.53 -1.65
CA PHE A 52 7.85 -2.94 -2.12
C PHE A 52 8.95 -2.39 -1.19
N ALA A 53 8.89 -1.10 -0.87
CA ALA A 53 9.82 -0.47 0.06
C ALA A 53 9.71 -1.04 1.49
N ALA A 54 8.54 -1.54 1.90
CA ALA A 54 8.35 -2.21 3.17
C ALA A 54 9.00 -3.60 3.18
N VAL A 55 8.94 -4.34 2.06
CA VAL A 55 9.66 -5.61 1.86
C VAL A 55 11.18 -5.39 1.89
N GLU A 56 11.67 -4.36 1.20
CA GLU A 56 13.09 -3.95 1.28
C GLU A 56 13.48 -3.64 2.74
N GLY A 57 12.64 -2.89 3.46
CA GLY A 57 12.83 -2.60 4.88
C GLY A 57 12.91 -3.87 5.74
N PHE A 58 12.10 -4.89 5.43
CA PHE A 58 12.10 -6.18 6.11
C PHE A 58 13.36 -7.01 5.83
N LEU A 59 13.92 -6.92 4.62
CA LEU A 59 15.18 -7.58 4.24
C LEU A 59 16.36 -7.00 5.03
N TYR A 60 16.51 -5.68 5.04
CA TYR A 60 17.71 -5.02 5.58
C TYR A 60 17.63 -4.65 7.06
N THR A 61 16.47 -4.73 7.70
CA THR A 61 16.32 -4.42 9.12
C THR A 61 16.91 -5.51 10.01
N ARG A 62 17.67 -5.09 11.04
CA ARG A 62 18.22 -5.97 12.08
C ARG A 62 17.13 -6.67 12.93
N SER A 63 16.06 -5.94 13.31
CA SER A 63 14.95 -6.47 14.11
C SER A 63 13.61 -6.26 13.40
N ARG A 64 13.11 -7.31 12.74
CA ARG A 64 11.87 -7.24 11.96
C ARG A 64 10.65 -7.08 12.86
N LEU A 65 10.72 -7.59 14.09
CA LEU A 65 9.69 -7.37 15.12
C LEU A 65 9.54 -5.88 15.47
N LEU A 66 10.64 -5.19 15.81
CA LEU A 66 10.58 -3.76 16.13
C LEU A 66 10.17 -2.90 14.93
N TYR A 67 10.50 -3.34 13.71
CA TYR A 67 9.99 -2.71 12.50
C TYR A 67 8.47 -2.88 12.38
N ASN A 68 7.95 -4.08 12.62
CA ASN A 68 6.52 -4.37 12.56
C ASN A 68 5.73 -3.61 13.64
N ILE A 69 6.23 -3.58 14.88
CA ILE A 69 5.63 -2.81 15.99
C ILE A 69 5.52 -1.34 15.63
N ARG A 70 6.54 -0.77 14.96
CA ARG A 70 6.49 0.62 14.50
C ARG A 70 5.37 0.86 13.50
N LEU A 71 5.12 -0.07 12.58
CA LEU A 71 4.01 0.04 11.63
C LEU A 71 2.66 -0.04 12.34
N PHE A 72 2.47 -0.98 13.27
CA PHE A 72 1.26 -1.05 14.10
C PHE A 72 1.05 0.20 14.96
N LEU A 73 2.12 0.79 15.50
CA LEU A 73 2.03 2.03 16.25
C LEU A 73 1.53 3.19 15.38
N TRP A 74 2.03 3.33 14.15
CA TRP A 74 1.53 4.35 13.23
C TRP A 74 0.11 4.06 12.74
N SER A 75 -0.25 2.79 12.57
CA SER A 75 -1.63 2.37 12.34
C SER A 75 -2.56 2.78 13.48
N ALA A 76 -2.13 2.63 14.73
CA ALA A 76 -2.91 3.03 15.91
C ALA A 76 -3.05 4.56 16.01
N ILE A 77 -1.97 5.31 15.78
CA ILE A 77 -2.00 6.78 15.70
C ILE A 77 -3.01 7.23 14.65
N MET A 78 -2.97 6.61 13.48
CA MET A 78 -3.88 6.95 12.40
C MET A 78 -5.34 6.60 12.74
N PHE A 79 -5.59 5.44 13.32
CA PHE A 79 -6.92 5.05 13.77
C PHE A 79 -7.48 6.08 14.77
N VAL A 80 -6.71 6.44 15.80
CA VAL A 80 -7.12 7.44 16.79
C VAL A 80 -7.38 8.80 16.15
N GLY A 81 -6.48 9.28 15.28
CA GLY A 81 -6.66 10.57 14.60
C GLY A 81 -7.87 10.59 13.67
N ASN A 82 -8.10 9.51 12.91
CA ASN A 82 -9.30 9.35 12.08
C ASN A 82 -10.57 9.35 12.94
N THR A 83 -10.58 8.63 14.06
CA THR A 83 -11.71 8.62 15.00
C THR A 83 -12.01 10.03 15.53
N ILE A 84 -10.98 10.78 15.94
CA ILE A 84 -11.15 12.16 16.41
C ILE A 84 -11.77 13.04 15.32
N LEU A 85 -11.23 13.01 14.09
CA LEU A 85 -11.78 13.81 12.98
C LEU A 85 -13.21 13.40 12.63
N ASN A 86 -13.52 12.11 12.60
CA ASN A 86 -14.87 11.61 12.33
C ASN A 86 -15.88 12.07 13.39
N LEU A 87 -15.48 12.16 14.66
CA LEU A 87 -16.32 12.70 15.72
C LEU A 87 -16.52 14.21 15.58
N LEU A 88 -15.45 14.96 15.29
CA LEU A 88 -15.52 16.42 15.12
C LEU A 88 -16.34 16.85 13.90
N PHE A 89 -16.23 16.10 12.80
CA PHE A 89 -16.83 16.44 11.50
C PHE A 89 -18.13 15.71 11.21
N GLN A 90 -18.65 14.95 12.18
CA GLN A 90 -19.91 14.20 12.07
C GLN A 90 -21.08 15.09 11.61
N SER A 91 -21.11 16.36 12.03
CA SER A 91 -22.16 17.33 11.67
C SER A 91 -22.35 17.53 10.17
N LYS A 92 -21.29 17.37 9.36
CA LYS A 92 -21.33 17.49 7.89
C LYS A 92 -21.15 16.16 7.17
N GLY A 93 -21.20 15.03 7.88
CA GLY A 93 -21.04 13.70 7.29
C GLY A 93 -19.68 13.43 6.65
N VAL A 94 -18.67 14.27 6.89
CA VAL A 94 -17.32 14.07 6.35
C VAL A 94 -16.61 13.01 7.18
N GLN A 95 -16.19 11.92 6.52
CA GLN A 95 -15.61 10.75 7.18
C GLN A 95 -14.31 10.31 6.52
N ILE A 96 -13.41 9.75 7.32
CA ILE A 96 -12.15 9.15 6.89
C ILE A 96 -11.91 7.83 7.61
N TYR A 97 -11.57 6.79 6.84
CA TYR A 97 -11.30 5.45 7.36
C TYR A 97 -9.96 4.86 6.90
N ASN A 98 -9.27 5.53 5.97
CA ASN A 98 -8.04 5.03 5.37
C ASN A 98 -6.98 4.73 6.44
N ASN A 99 -6.26 3.62 6.28
CA ASN A 99 -5.19 3.21 7.18
C ASN A 99 -4.21 2.22 6.51
N ILE A 100 -3.45 2.69 5.51
CA ILE A 100 -2.46 1.84 4.84
C ILE A 100 -1.38 1.29 5.78
N PHE A 101 -1.11 1.95 6.91
CA PHE A 101 -0.17 1.42 7.91
C PHE A 101 -0.65 0.11 8.50
N LEU A 102 -1.96 -0.07 8.69
CA LEU A 102 -2.52 -1.35 9.15
C LEU A 102 -2.23 -2.44 8.10
N THR A 103 -2.49 -2.16 6.82
CA THR A 103 -2.24 -3.08 5.72
C THR A 103 -0.76 -3.46 5.64
N LEU A 104 0.15 -2.48 5.72
CA LEU A 104 1.59 -2.71 5.70
C LEU A 104 2.07 -3.47 6.95
N ALA A 105 1.53 -3.17 8.14
CA ALA A 105 1.82 -3.89 9.38
C ALA A 105 1.38 -5.36 9.28
N CYS A 106 0.19 -5.61 8.75
CA CYS A 106 -0.30 -6.97 8.50
C CYS A 106 0.55 -7.69 7.46
N GLY A 107 0.93 -7.04 6.36
CA GLY A 107 1.83 -7.61 5.35
C GLY A 107 3.20 -7.98 5.93
N VAL A 108 3.80 -7.10 6.74
CA VAL A 108 5.05 -7.38 7.45
C VAL A 108 4.87 -8.46 8.53
N LEU A 109 3.72 -8.53 9.20
CA LEU A 109 3.38 -9.61 10.13
C LEU A 109 3.33 -10.97 9.42
N VAL A 110 2.67 -11.04 8.28
CA VAL A 110 2.61 -12.26 7.45
C VAL A 110 4.02 -12.68 7.03
N LEU A 111 4.89 -11.74 6.62
CA LEU A 111 6.29 -12.03 6.35
C LEU A 111 7.06 -12.52 7.59
N ASN A 112 6.83 -11.93 8.77
CA ASN A 112 7.42 -12.42 10.02
C ASN A 112 6.96 -13.85 10.35
N ILE A 113 5.68 -14.16 10.14
CA ILE A 113 5.14 -15.51 10.39
C ILE A 113 5.77 -16.50 9.42
N PHE A 114 5.88 -16.21 8.13
CA PHE A 114 6.46 -17.15 7.16
C PHE A 114 7.99 -17.21 7.15
N PHE A 115 8.68 -16.11 7.44
CA PHE A 115 10.14 -15.99 7.22
C PHE A 115 10.94 -15.62 8.49
N GLY A 116 10.25 -15.42 9.61
CA GLY A 116 10.84 -15.20 10.93
C GLY A 116 11.16 -13.74 11.25
N ILE A 117 11.28 -13.49 12.54
CA ILE A 117 11.38 -12.14 13.14
C ILE A 117 12.80 -11.55 13.14
N ASN A 118 13.82 -12.37 12.84
CA ASN A 118 15.21 -11.98 12.75
C ASN A 118 15.79 -12.39 11.38
N GLN A 119 16.86 -11.73 10.93
CA GLN A 119 17.50 -12.03 9.64
C GLN A 119 18.07 -13.44 9.55
N THR A 120 18.45 -14.03 10.68
CA THR A 120 19.00 -15.40 10.79
C THR A 120 17.91 -16.47 10.93
N SER A 121 16.63 -16.08 11.00
CA SER A 121 15.54 -17.04 11.11
C SER A 121 15.35 -17.82 9.81
N ASN A 122 15.11 -19.13 9.95
CA ASN A 122 14.71 -19.95 8.81
C ASN A 122 13.24 -19.69 8.44
N PRO A 123 12.89 -19.81 7.14
CA PRO A 123 11.50 -19.88 6.70
C PRO A 123 10.73 -20.98 7.42
N VAL A 124 9.41 -20.83 7.48
CA VAL A 124 8.53 -21.84 8.06
C VAL A 124 8.70 -23.16 7.31
N ASP A 125 8.84 -24.24 8.06
CA ASP A 125 8.82 -25.60 7.53
C ASP A 125 7.41 -26.15 7.79
N ILE A 126 6.66 -26.44 6.73
CA ILE A 126 5.26 -26.89 6.83
C ILE A 126 5.15 -28.20 7.63
N LYS A 127 6.12 -29.12 7.49
CA LYS A 127 6.10 -30.42 8.18
C LYS A 127 6.39 -30.29 9.66
N ARG A 128 7.33 -29.39 10.02
CA ARG A 128 7.76 -29.20 11.42
C ARG A 128 6.95 -28.14 12.16
N GLN A 129 6.35 -27.19 11.45
CA GLN A 129 5.67 -26.01 12.00
C GLN A 129 4.29 -25.77 11.35
N PRO A 130 3.40 -26.78 11.30
CA PRO A 130 2.11 -26.65 10.62
C PRO A 130 1.21 -25.58 11.24
N ILE A 131 1.20 -25.44 12.57
CA ILE A 131 0.40 -24.42 13.28
C ILE A 131 0.82 -23.01 12.84
N ARG A 132 2.13 -22.76 12.75
CA ARG A 132 2.67 -21.46 12.30
C ARG A 132 2.31 -21.19 10.85
N PHE A 133 2.33 -22.21 9.99
CA PHE A 133 1.91 -22.09 8.60
C PHE A 133 0.42 -21.75 8.49
N ILE A 134 -0.45 -22.48 9.18
CA ILE A 134 -1.90 -22.23 9.22
C ILE A 134 -2.18 -20.83 9.75
N LEU A 135 -1.52 -20.41 10.83
CA LEU A 135 -1.63 -19.06 11.36
C LEU A 135 -1.25 -18.01 10.31
N GLY A 136 -0.18 -18.23 9.55
CA GLY A 136 0.24 -17.34 8.46
C GLY A 136 -0.82 -17.20 7.38
N ILE A 137 -1.45 -18.30 6.98
CA ILE A 137 -2.56 -18.30 6.01
C ILE A 137 -3.78 -17.57 6.56
N VAL A 138 -4.19 -17.86 7.80
CA VAL A 138 -5.34 -17.22 8.45
C VAL A 138 -5.12 -15.71 8.55
N VAL A 139 -3.96 -15.27 9.04
CA VAL A 139 -3.63 -13.84 9.14
C VAL A 139 -3.58 -13.20 7.76
N CYS A 140 -3.02 -13.88 6.75
CA CYS A 140 -2.99 -13.39 5.38
C CYS A 140 -4.40 -13.17 4.80
N LEU A 141 -5.30 -14.14 4.97
CA LEU A 141 -6.67 -14.04 4.47
C LEU A 141 -7.46 -12.97 5.23
N LEU A 142 -7.45 -13.00 6.57
CA LEU A 142 -8.17 -12.02 7.38
C LEU A 142 -7.69 -10.59 7.10
N ALA A 143 -6.38 -10.36 7.07
CA ALA A 143 -5.86 -9.04 6.75
C ALA A 143 -6.15 -8.65 5.30
N GLY A 144 -6.16 -9.60 4.37
CA GLY A 144 -6.53 -9.37 2.97
C GLY A 144 -7.92 -8.74 2.82
N PHE A 145 -8.90 -9.20 3.62
CA PHE A 145 -10.28 -8.71 3.57
C PHE A 145 -10.56 -7.52 4.49
N VAL A 146 -9.88 -7.41 5.63
CA VAL A 146 -10.18 -6.39 6.65
C VAL A 146 -9.42 -5.08 6.41
N THR A 147 -8.26 -5.13 5.74
CA THR A 147 -7.40 -3.95 5.57
C THR A 147 -7.54 -3.30 4.20
N GLU A 148 -7.34 -1.99 4.14
CA GLU A 148 -7.42 -1.20 2.91
C GLU A 148 -6.42 -1.70 1.87
N GLY A 149 -6.91 -2.11 0.70
CA GLY A 149 -6.08 -2.67 -0.37
C GLY A 149 -5.40 -3.99 -0.01
N GLY A 150 -5.83 -4.69 1.05
CA GLY A 150 -5.20 -5.90 1.56
C GLY A 150 -5.10 -7.02 0.52
N MET A 151 -6.14 -7.19 -0.31
CA MET A 151 -6.18 -8.16 -1.41
C MET A 151 -5.10 -7.95 -2.47
N VAL A 152 -4.57 -6.73 -2.60
CA VAL A 152 -3.47 -6.40 -3.52
C VAL A 152 -2.13 -6.43 -2.79
N ILE A 153 -2.05 -5.68 -1.69
CA ILE A 153 -0.78 -5.36 -1.02
C ILE A 153 -0.16 -6.60 -0.37
N ILE A 154 -0.94 -7.44 0.30
CA ILE A 154 -0.40 -8.59 1.03
C ILE A 154 0.13 -9.67 0.07
N PRO A 155 -0.63 -10.11 -0.96
CA PRO A 155 -0.09 -11.00 -1.99
C PRO A 155 1.10 -10.38 -2.72
N PHE A 156 1.05 -9.09 -3.04
CA PHE A 156 2.17 -8.38 -3.65
C PHE A 156 3.43 -8.48 -2.80
N MET A 157 3.36 -8.21 -1.48
CA MET A 157 4.50 -8.31 -0.57
C MET A 157 5.06 -9.73 -0.48
N LEU A 158 4.20 -10.75 -0.41
CA LEU A 158 4.60 -12.16 -0.39
C LEU A 158 5.32 -12.57 -1.68
N ILE A 159 4.77 -12.22 -2.84
CA ILE A 159 5.38 -12.47 -4.16
C ILE A 159 6.73 -11.75 -4.24
N THR A 160 6.77 -10.47 -3.84
CA THR A 160 7.99 -9.65 -3.86
C THR A 160 9.11 -10.30 -3.06
N TYR A 161 8.84 -10.68 -1.81
CA TYR A 161 9.85 -11.26 -0.93
C TYR A 161 10.28 -12.65 -1.37
N THR A 162 9.33 -13.51 -1.73
CA THR A 162 9.59 -14.91 -2.09
C THR A 162 10.36 -15.02 -3.41
N CYS A 163 10.03 -14.16 -4.39
CA CYS A 163 10.63 -14.18 -5.72
C CYS A 163 11.71 -13.10 -5.92
N ARG A 164 12.27 -12.53 -4.84
CA ARG A 164 13.25 -11.44 -4.90
C ARG A 164 14.49 -11.73 -5.77
N GLU A 165 14.96 -12.98 -5.77
CA GLU A 165 16.10 -13.44 -6.59
C GLU A 165 15.68 -13.81 -8.02
N LYS A 166 14.38 -14.03 -8.27
CA LYS A 166 13.82 -14.52 -9.54
C LYS A 166 12.87 -13.47 -10.14
N LYS A 167 13.44 -12.37 -10.65
CA LYS A 167 12.69 -11.20 -11.17
C LYS A 167 11.63 -11.58 -12.23
N ASN A 168 11.95 -12.50 -13.14
CA ASN A 168 11.01 -12.93 -14.19
C ASN A 168 9.80 -13.65 -13.59
N LEU A 169 10.02 -14.54 -12.61
CA LEU A 169 8.92 -15.23 -11.92
C LEU A 169 8.09 -14.24 -11.09
N ARG A 170 8.73 -13.30 -10.40
CA ARG A 170 8.03 -12.23 -9.67
C ARG A 170 7.10 -11.43 -10.58
N ASN A 171 7.60 -10.99 -11.74
CA ASN A 171 6.82 -10.21 -12.70
C ASN A 171 5.69 -11.04 -13.33
N LEU A 172 5.93 -12.33 -13.62
CA LEU A 172 4.88 -13.25 -14.07
C LEU A 172 3.77 -13.38 -13.02
N LEU A 173 4.12 -13.57 -11.75
CA LEU A 173 3.15 -13.69 -10.65
C LEU A 173 2.39 -12.38 -10.41
N TYR A 174 3.01 -11.20 -10.58
CA TYR A 174 2.28 -9.93 -10.60
C TYR A 174 1.30 -9.86 -11.78
N GLY A 175 1.68 -10.36 -12.96
CA GLY A 175 0.79 -10.45 -14.12
C GLY A 175 -0.43 -11.35 -13.84
N ILE A 176 -0.21 -12.51 -13.21
CA ILE A 176 -1.30 -13.41 -12.79
C ILE A 176 -2.22 -12.71 -11.78
N LEU A 177 -1.65 -12.07 -10.74
CA LEU A 177 -2.43 -11.33 -9.75
C LEU A 177 -3.25 -10.19 -10.40
N THR A 178 -2.67 -9.52 -11.40
CA THR A 178 -3.36 -8.48 -12.18
C THR A 178 -4.59 -9.04 -12.89
N VAL A 179 -4.45 -10.17 -13.58
CA VAL A 179 -5.57 -10.82 -14.28
C VAL A 179 -6.65 -11.27 -13.28
N VAL A 180 -6.26 -11.85 -12.15
CA VAL A 180 -7.22 -12.24 -11.09
C VAL A 180 -8.00 -11.03 -10.58
N LEU A 181 -7.31 -9.94 -10.21
CA LEU A 181 -7.97 -8.72 -9.73
C LEU A 181 -8.84 -8.08 -10.81
N PHE A 182 -8.40 -8.10 -12.07
CA PHE A 182 -9.18 -7.61 -13.20
C PHE A 182 -10.50 -8.38 -13.33
N CYS A 183 -10.45 -9.72 -13.33
CA CYS A 183 -11.63 -10.57 -13.37
C CYS A 183 -12.57 -10.37 -12.18
N MET A 184 -12.05 -10.02 -10.99
CA MET A 184 -12.87 -9.68 -9.82
C MET A 184 -13.50 -8.28 -9.90
N SER A 185 -12.84 -7.34 -10.61
CA SER A 185 -13.27 -5.94 -10.72
C SER A 185 -14.21 -5.66 -11.89
N ILE A 186 -14.19 -6.50 -12.95
CA ILE A 186 -14.95 -6.23 -14.17
C ILE A 186 -16.46 -6.37 -13.93
N GLN A 187 -17.20 -5.34 -14.31
CA GLN A 187 -18.65 -5.31 -14.30
C GLN A 187 -19.13 -4.88 -15.69
N ILE A 188 -20.19 -5.52 -16.19
CA ILE A 188 -20.72 -5.24 -17.52
C ILE A 188 -21.77 -4.15 -17.40
N TYR A 189 -21.54 -3.02 -18.08
CA TYR A 189 -22.47 -1.90 -18.16
C TYR A 189 -23.07 -1.77 -19.56
N PRO A 190 -24.27 -1.17 -19.70
CA PRO A 190 -24.92 -0.99 -21.01
C PRO A 190 -24.12 -0.10 -21.97
N SER A 191 -23.43 0.92 -21.44
CA SER A 191 -22.56 1.81 -22.22
C SER A 191 -21.09 1.43 -22.07
N TRP A 192 -20.35 1.48 -23.18
CA TRP A 192 -18.90 1.37 -23.19
C TRP A 192 -18.21 2.48 -22.36
N SER A 193 -18.76 3.69 -22.35
CA SER A 193 -18.20 4.80 -21.55
C SER A 193 -18.26 4.50 -20.06
N ASP A 194 -19.41 4.01 -19.59
CA ASP A 194 -19.66 3.76 -18.18
C ASP A 194 -18.84 2.57 -17.70
N MET A 195 -18.71 1.54 -18.55
CA MET A 195 -17.84 0.41 -18.29
C MET A 195 -16.38 0.86 -18.11
N LEU A 196 -15.86 1.68 -19.02
CA LEU A 196 -14.48 2.19 -18.92
C LEU A 196 -14.26 3.06 -17.68
N LEU A 197 -15.22 3.95 -17.38
CA LEU A 197 -15.14 4.83 -16.22
C LEU A 197 -15.14 4.04 -14.90
N MET A 198 -15.98 3.01 -14.80
CA MET A 198 -16.07 2.13 -13.64
C MET A 198 -14.86 1.19 -13.52
N MET A 199 -14.26 0.76 -14.64
CA MET A 199 -13.02 -0.01 -14.64
C MET A 199 -11.83 0.80 -14.14
N PHE A 200 -11.77 2.10 -14.45
CA PHE A 200 -10.73 3.00 -13.95
C PHE A 200 -10.96 3.41 -12.49
N TYR A 201 -12.22 3.48 -12.06
CA TYR A 201 -12.56 3.65 -10.65
C TYR A 201 -12.16 2.40 -9.84
N ASN A 202 -12.57 1.21 -10.27
CA ASN A 202 -12.23 -0.08 -9.64
C ASN A 202 -10.89 -0.63 -10.16
N SER A 203 -9.85 0.20 -10.12
CA SER A 203 -8.60 -0.04 -10.86
C SER A 203 -7.55 -0.86 -10.10
N ASP A 204 -7.86 -1.57 -9.02
CA ASP A 204 -6.85 -2.26 -8.20
C ASP A 204 -5.91 -3.20 -9.00
N TRP A 205 -6.36 -3.76 -10.11
CA TRP A 205 -5.55 -4.54 -11.04
C TRP A 205 -4.40 -3.72 -11.70
N LEU A 206 -4.54 -2.40 -11.83
CA LEU A 206 -3.49 -1.49 -12.33
C LEU A 206 -2.32 -1.32 -11.36
N PHE A 207 -2.27 -2.00 -10.21
CA PHE A 207 -1.09 -2.02 -9.35
C PHE A 207 0.19 -2.40 -10.12
N ILE A 208 0.08 -3.20 -11.19
CA ILE A 208 1.20 -3.62 -12.03
C ILE A 208 1.98 -2.47 -12.67
N THR A 209 1.36 -1.29 -12.77
CA THR A 209 2.00 -0.04 -13.21
C THR A 209 3.16 0.40 -12.29
N VAL A 210 3.38 -0.29 -11.17
CA VAL A 210 4.58 -0.17 -10.33
C VAL A 210 5.87 -0.68 -11.00
N LEU A 211 5.77 -1.58 -11.99
CA LEU A 211 6.93 -2.25 -12.61
C LEU A 211 7.97 -1.29 -13.22
N PRO A 212 7.60 -0.23 -13.96
CA PRO A 212 8.54 0.79 -14.41
C PRO A 212 9.33 1.42 -13.27
N PHE A 213 8.67 1.74 -12.14
CA PHE A 213 9.32 2.36 -10.98
C PHE A 213 10.26 1.39 -10.24
N ILE A 214 9.89 0.12 -10.12
CA ILE A 214 10.80 -0.94 -9.62
C ILE A 214 12.02 -1.09 -10.53
N SER A 215 11.86 -0.89 -11.84
CA SER A 215 12.95 -1.00 -12.81
C SER A 215 13.89 0.22 -12.78
N LEU A 216 13.36 1.40 -12.43
CA LEU A 216 14.15 2.63 -12.21
C LEU A 216 14.88 2.64 -10.86
N TYR A 217 14.49 1.78 -9.91
CA TYR A 217 15.11 1.73 -8.59
C TYR A 217 16.54 1.17 -8.65
N ASN A 218 17.49 1.97 -8.18
CA ASN A 218 18.92 1.65 -8.24
C ASN A 218 19.43 0.80 -7.06
N GLY A 219 18.56 0.43 -6.11
CA GLY A 219 18.94 -0.35 -4.91
C GLY A 219 19.48 0.47 -3.74
N GLU A 220 19.66 1.78 -3.90
CA GLU A 220 20.17 2.65 -2.84
C GLU A 220 19.04 3.22 -2.00
N ARG A 221 19.24 3.26 -0.68
CA ARG A 221 18.25 3.82 0.26
C ARG A 221 18.03 5.32 0.09
N GLY A 222 19.04 6.05 -0.40
CA GLY A 222 19.08 7.52 -0.36
C GLY A 222 19.49 8.06 1.03
N PRO A 223 19.25 9.35 1.32
CA PRO A 223 19.67 9.99 2.57
C PRO A 223 19.16 9.24 3.81
N ALA A 224 20.03 9.04 4.80
CA ALA A 224 19.71 8.31 6.04
C ALA A 224 19.58 9.27 7.25
N THR A 225 18.81 10.35 7.10
CA THR A 225 18.58 11.33 8.16
C THR A 225 17.32 10.99 8.97
N LYS A 226 17.16 11.59 10.16
CA LYS A 226 15.90 11.47 10.93
C LYS A 226 14.71 11.94 10.08
N TRP A 227 14.90 13.04 9.34
CA TRP A 227 13.88 13.58 8.46
C TRP A 227 13.47 12.59 7.36
N SER A 228 14.41 12.03 6.60
CA SER A 228 14.09 11.08 5.51
C SER A 228 13.45 9.78 6.00
N LYS A 229 13.68 9.42 7.26
CA LYS A 229 13.06 8.26 7.91
C LYS A 229 11.61 8.53 8.32
N TYR A 230 11.34 9.66 8.99
CA TYR A 230 10.03 9.93 9.59
C TYR A 230 9.09 10.71 8.68
N PHE A 231 9.59 11.37 7.64
CA PHE A 231 8.78 12.15 6.69
C PHE A 231 7.58 11.35 6.17
N PHE A 232 7.78 10.15 5.62
CA PHE A 232 6.68 9.35 5.05
C PHE A 232 5.71 8.81 6.11
N TYR A 233 6.18 8.61 7.35
CA TYR A 233 5.32 8.20 8.45
C TYR A 233 4.35 9.31 8.86
N ILE A 234 4.82 10.56 8.85
CA ILE A 234 4.02 11.74 9.19
C ILE A 234 3.17 12.22 8.01
N PHE A 235 3.73 12.17 6.79
CA PHE A 235 3.08 12.63 5.57
C PHE A 235 1.77 11.89 5.33
N TYR A 236 1.74 10.56 5.48
CA TYR A 236 0.55 9.77 5.16
C TYR A 236 -0.68 10.16 6.01
N PRO A 237 -0.63 10.23 7.35
CA PRO A 237 -1.76 10.72 8.14
C PRO A 237 -2.01 12.21 7.87
N ALA A 238 -0.97 13.04 7.78
CA ALA A 238 -1.11 14.49 7.67
C ALA A 238 -1.81 14.94 6.39
N HIS A 239 -1.46 14.40 5.21
CA HIS A 239 -2.11 14.82 3.96
C HIS A 239 -3.57 14.41 3.92
N LEU A 240 -3.90 13.22 4.44
CA LEU A 240 -5.27 12.73 4.54
C LEU A 240 -6.10 13.59 5.49
N TRP A 241 -5.58 13.87 6.69
CA TRP A 241 -6.25 14.74 7.66
C TRP A 241 -6.42 16.17 7.13
N LEU A 242 -5.43 16.70 6.41
CA LEU A 242 -5.54 18.01 5.77
C LEU A 242 -6.65 18.02 4.72
N ILE A 243 -6.70 17.02 3.83
CA ILE A 243 -7.75 16.87 2.82
C ILE A 243 -9.13 16.77 3.50
N THR A 244 -9.25 15.98 4.56
CA THR A 244 -10.50 15.84 5.33
C THR A 244 -10.94 17.16 5.97
N CYS A 245 -10.01 17.94 6.53
CA CYS A 245 -10.30 19.28 7.05
C CYS A 245 -10.79 20.22 5.94
N ILE A 246 -10.14 20.22 4.77
CA ILE A 246 -10.57 21.02 3.61
C ILE A 246 -11.97 20.58 3.15
N ALA A 247 -12.23 19.28 3.07
CA ALA A 247 -13.53 18.74 2.73
C ALA A 247 -14.61 19.25 3.69
N TYR A 248 -14.37 19.21 5.01
CA TYR A 248 -15.30 19.76 6.01
C TYR A 248 -15.56 21.26 5.84
N LEU A 249 -14.54 22.05 5.52
CA LEU A 249 -14.69 23.50 5.34
C LEU A 249 -15.50 23.86 4.09
N VAL A 250 -15.34 23.12 3.00
CA VAL A 250 -16.02 23.36 1.72
C VAL A 250 -17.41 22.74 1.68
N HIS A 251 -17.66 21.69 2.46
CA HIS A 251 -18.97 21.06 2.57
C HIS A 251 -19.99 22.08 3.09
N LYS A 252 -20.99 22.39 2.25
CA LYS A 252 -22.11 23.26 2.62
C LYS A 252 -23.07 22.53 3.55
#